data_AF-W7C7A7-F1
#
_entry.id   AF-W7C7A7-F1
#
_cell.length_a   1.000
_cell.length_b   1.000
_cell.length_c   1.000
_cell.angle_alpha   90.00
_cell.angle_beta   90.00
_cell.angle_gamma   90.00
#
_symmetry.space_group_name_H-M   'P 1'
#
loop_
_entity.id
_entity.type
_entity.pdbx_description
1 polymer ?
#
loop_
_entity_poly.entity_id
_entity_poly.type
_entity_poly.pdbx_seq_one_letter_code
_entity_poly.pdbx_strand_id
1 'polypeptide(L)'
;MEHDISVGNFVHFAPGSVVTGGCTVGDNVLIGAGSVVVPNISIGANVVVGAGSTLTRHIESNTLEYSRKKDRIVREVAHPNSVFSLFR
;
A
#
# COMPACT_ATOMS: atom_id res chain seq x y z
N MET A 1 -12.37 -4.97 -2.74
CA MET A 1 -11.67 -5.06 -4.04
C MET A 1 -12.72 -4.98 -5.13
N GLU A 2 -12.43 -4.26 -6.21
CA GLU A 2 -13.28 -4.15 -7.40
C GLU A 2 -12.85 -5.16 -8.49
N HIS A 3 -13.23 -4.93 -9.74
CA HIS A 3 -12.96 -5.80 -10.89
C HIS A 3 -11.55 -5.58 -11.47
N ASP A 4 -11.02 -6.60 -12.16
CA ASP A 4 -9.74 -6.54 -12.89
C ASP A 4 -8.51 -6.21 -12.03
N ILE A 5 -8.48 -6.73 -10.81
CA ILE A 5 -7.34 -6.56 -9.89
C ILE A 5 -6.45 -7.79 -9.92
N SER A 6 -5.15 -7.57 -10.12
CA SER A 6 -4.11 -8.62 -9.97
C SER A 6 -3.44 -8.49 -8.60
N VAL A 7 -3.33 -9.60 -7.87
CA VAL A 7 -2.76 -9.64 -6.51
C VAL A 7 -1.66 -10.68 -6.43
N GLY A 8 -0.49 -10.28 -5.94
CA GLY A 8 0.63 -11.16 -5.65
C GLY A 8 0.45 -11.99 -4.38
N ASN A 9 1.54 -12.63 -3.95
CA ASN A 9 1.60 -13.48 -2.78
C ASN A 9 1.76 -12.66 -1.50
N PHE A 10 1.20 -13.17 -0.39
CA PHE A 10 1.37 -12.59 0.96
C PHE A 10 0.92 -11.13 1.07
N VAL A 11 -0.14 -10.75 0.34
CA VAL A 11 -0.74 -9.42 0.45
C VAL A 11 -1.71 -9.37 1.63
N HIS A 12 -1.60 -8.35 2.46
CA HIS A 12 -2.50 -8.09 3.57
C HIS A 12 -3.36 -6.85 3.28
N PHE A 13 -4.67 -7.06 3.13
CA PHE A 13 -5.66 -6.00 3.05
C PHE A 13 -6.28 -5.78 4.42
N ALA A 14 -5.87 -4.69 5.09
CA ALA A 14 -6.41 -4.37 6.40
C ALA A 14 -7.88 -3.90 6.29
N PRO A 15 -8.65 -3.96 7.40
CA PRO A 15 -10.07 -3.65 7.38
C PRO A 15 -10.40 -2.27 6.77
N GLY A 16 -11.42 -2.23 5.92
CA GLY A 16 -11.87 -1.00 5.26
C GLY A 16 -10.94 -0.48 4.16
N SER A 17 -9.85 -1.20 3.81
CA SER A 17 -9.07 -0.84 2.63
C SER A 17 -9.91 -1.02 1.36
N VAL A 18 -9.88 -0.02 0.48
CA VAL A 18 -10.57 -0.02 -0.81
C VAL A 18 -9.54 -0.03 -1.92
N VAL A 19 -9.57 -1.09 -2.74
CA VAL A 19 -8.79 -1.18 -3.97
C VAL A 19 -9.79 -1.20 -5.13
N THR A 20 -9.68 -0.20 -5.98
CA THR A 20 -10.56 0.01 -7.15
C THR A 20 -10.02 -0.71 -8.39
N GLY A 21 -10.76 -0.64 -9.48
CA GLY A 21 -10.57 -1.51 -10.64
C GLY A 21 -9.26 -1.28 -11.40
N GLY A 22 -8.79 -2.34 -12.04
CA GLY A 22 -7.58 -2.31 -12.87
C GLY A 22 -6.27 -2.18 -12.09
N CYS A 23 -6.30 -2.32 -10.75
CA CYS A 23 -5.09 -2.20 -9.94
C CYS A 23 -4.23 -3.47 -9.97
N THR A 24 -2.92 -3.30 -9.80
CA THR A 24 -1.97 -4.41 -9.63
C THR A 24 -1.28 -4.27 -8.28
N VAL A 25 -1.24 -5.33 -7.49
CA VAL A 25 -0.56 -5.39 -6.19
C VAL A 25 0.50 -6.48 -6.22
N GLY A 26 1.76 -6.10 -5.99
CA GLY A 26 2.89 -7.02 -5.94
C GLY A 26 2.91 -7.91 -4.70
N ASP A 27 3.96 -8.72 -4.58
CA ASP A 27 4.16 -9.62 -3.44
C ASP A 27 4.49 -8.86 -2.14
N ASN A 28 4.14 -9.43 -0.99
CA ASN A 28 4.47 -8.91 0.36
C ASN A 28 4.01 -7.46 0.60
N VAL A 29 2.81 -7.12 0.13
CA VAL A 29 2.25 -5.78 0.29
C VAL A 29 1.30 -5.70 1.48
N LEU A 30 1.42 -4.67 2.31
CA LEU A 30 0.44 -4.32 3.34
C LEU A 30 -0.35 -3.09 2.89
N ILE A 31 -1.66 -3.25 2.70
CA ILE A 31 -2.59 -2.13 2.49
C ILE A 31 -3.23 -1.78 3.84
N GLY A 32 -2.84 -0.63 4.41
CA GLY A 32 -3.31 -0.18 5.71
C GLY A 32 -4.84 0.04 5.79
N ALA A 33 -5.36 0.01 7.01
CA ALA A 33 -6.80 0.08 7.26
C ALA A 33 -7.38 1.41 6.76
N GLY A 34 -8.55 1.35 6.12
CA GLY A 34 -9.21 2.54 5.55
C GLY A 34 -8.47 3.23 4.40
N SER A 35 -7.39 2.64 3.86
CA SER A 35 -6.69 3.20 2.71
C SER A 35 -7.48 3.01 1.42
N VAL A 36 -7.32 3.93 0.48
CA VAL A 36 -7.99 3.92 -0.83
C VAL A 36 -6.96 3.93 -1.95
N VAL A 37 -7.03 2.97 -2.86
CA VAL A 37 -6.23 2.91 -4.09
C VAL A 37 -7.13 3.31 -5.25
N VAL A 38 -6.80 4.41 -5.95
CA VAL A 38 -7.57 4.85 -7.13
C VAL A 38 -7.35 3.92 -8.32
N PRO A 39 -8.22 3.95 -9.36
CA PRO A 39 -8.18 2.95 -10.42
C PRO A 39 -6.87 2.95 -11.20
N ASN A 40 -6.51 1.80 -11.74
CA ASN A 40 -5.33 1.60 -12.60
C ASN A 40 -3.98 1.91 -11.94
N ILE A 41 -3.87 1.77 -10.62
CA ILE A 41 -2.61 1.93 -9.90
C ILE A 41 -1.87 0.59 -9.77
N SER A 42 -0.55 0.65 -9.98
CA SER A 42 0.37 -0.46 -9.75
C SER A 42 1.15 -0.22 -8.47
N ILE A 43 1.15 -1.22 -7.59
CA ILE A 43 1.89 -1.25 -6.33
C ILE A 43 2.93 -2.36 -6.47
N GLY A 44 4.22 -1.99 -6.36
CA GLY A 44 5.34 -2.92 -6.40
C GLY A 44 5.37 -3.90 -5.22
N ALA A 45 6.35 -4.78 -5.21
CA ALA A 45 6.54 -5.75 -4.14
C ALA A 45 7.14 -5.11 -2.87
N ASN A 46 6.93 -5.72 -1.71
CA ASN A 46 7.44 -5.27 -0.41
C ASN A 46 7.03 -3.82 -0.06
N VAL A 47 5.79 -3.44 -0.39
CA VAL A 47 5.26 -2.11 -0.12
C VAL A 47 4.41 -2.11 1.14
N VAL A 48 4.54 -1.07 1.96
CA VAL A 48 3.63 -0.82 3.08
C VAL A 48 2.90 0.49 2.85
N VAL A 49 1.58 0.42 2.73
CA VAL A 49 0.69 1.58 2.65
C VAL A 49 0.16 1.86 4.05
N GLY A 50 0.47 3.04 4.58
CA GLY A 50 -0.03 3.48 5.87
C GLY A 50 -1.55 3.56 5.91
N ALA A 51 -2.16 3.30 7.09
CA ALA A 51 -3.61 3.39 7.28
C ALA A 51 -4.16 4.78 6.92
N GLY A 52 -5.35 4.80 6.31
CA GLY A 52 -6.04 6.01 5.86
C GLY A 52 -5.36 6.75 4.71
N SER A 53 -4.48 6.08 3.95
CA SER A 53 -3.79 6.71 2.82
C SER A 53 -4.62 6.67 1.54
N THR A 54 -4.54 7.71 0.71
CA THR A 54 -5.08 7.68 -0.67
C THR A 54 -3.94 7.59 -1.69
N LEU A 55 -3.84 6.46 -2.39
CA LEU A 55 -2.85 6.28 -3.46
C LEU A 55 -3.39 6.87 -4.75
N THR A 56 -2.65 7.83 -5.32
CA THR A 56 -3.00 8.53 -6.56
C THR A 56 -1.94 8.38 -7.66
N ARG A 57 -0.89 7.59 -7.42
CA ARG A 57 0.21 7.31 -8.34
C ARG A 57 0.74 5.89 -8.13
N HIS A 58 1.41 5.35 -9.14
CA HIS A 58 2.12 4.07 -9.02
C HIS A 58 3.16 4.13 -7.90
N ILE A 59 3.31 3.02 -7.18
CA ILE A 59 4.22 2.90 -6.05
C ILE A 59 5.30 1.88 -6.40
N GLU A 60 6.56 2.30 -6.32
CA GLU A 60 7.71 1.44 -6.59
C GLU A 60 7.90 0.39 -5.47
N SER A 61 8.56 -0.71 -5.82
CA SER A 61 8.84 -1.78 -4.84
C SER A 61 9.73 -1.29 -3.69
N ASN A 62 9.63 -1.94 -2.53
CA ASN A 62 10.38 -1.62 -1.30
C ASN A 62 10.09 -0.21 -0.75
N THR A 63 8.87 0.28 -0.95
CA THR A 63 8.45 1.63 -0.52
C THR A 63 7.52 1.57 0.69
N LEU A 64 7.70 2.51 1.61
CA LEU A 64 6.71 2.86 2.63
C LEU A 64 5.94 4.10 2.16
N GLU A 65 4.67 3.96 1.84
CA GLU A 65 3.84 5.06 1.34
C GLU A 65 2.82 5.49 2.40
N TYR A 66 2.87 6.77 2.77
CA TYR A 66 1.84 7.43 3.57
C TYR A 66 1.33 8.64 2.78
N SER A 67 0.08 8.58 2.34
CA SER A 67 -0.53 9.67 1.56
C SER A 67 -1.70 10.25 2.31
N ARG A 68 -1.43 11.28 3.12
CA ARG A 68 -2.46 12.14 3.75
C ARG A 68 -2.34 13.55 3.16
N LYS A 69 -3.45 14.13 2.71
CA LYS A 69 -3.51 15.45 2.04
C LYS A 69 -3.05 16.65 2.91
N LYS A 70 -2.63 16.41 4.16
CA LYS A 70 -1.85 17.33 5.00
C LYS A 70 -1.08 16.50 6.04
N ASP A 71 0.12 16.07 5.69
CA ASP A 71 1.31 16.12 6.54
C ASP A 71 2.49 15.61 5.72
N ARG A 72 3.19 16.58 5.15
CA ARG A 72 4.42 16.41 4.39
C ARG A 72 5.52 15.99 5.35
N ILE A 73 5.66 14.68 5.63
CA ILE A 73 6.92 14.12 6.11
C ILE A 73 7.15 12.75 5.46
N VAL A 74 7.99 12.75 4.42
CA VAL A 74 8.70 11.57 3.93
C VAL A 74 9.85 11.35 4.91
N ARG A 75 9.77 10.34 5.79
CA ARG A 75 10.95 9.85 6.52
C ARG A 75 11.38 8.54 5.87
N GLU A 76 12.61 8.55 5.38
CA GLU A 76 13.33 7.37 4.91
C GLU A 76 13.30 6.29 5.99
N VAL A 77 12.83 5.10 5.63
CA VAL A 77 12.71 3.98 6.57
C VAL A 77 14.08 3.34 6.72
N ALA A 78 14.65 3.43 7.91
CA ALA A 78 15.78 2.62 8.31
C ALA A 78 15.37 1.14 8.34
N HIS A 79 15.85 0.38 7.35
CA HIS A 79 15.69 -1.06 7.17
C HIS A 79 14.25 -1.56 6.86
N PRO A 80 14.05 -2.31 5.75
CA PRO A 80 12.76 -2.92 5.39
C PRO A 80 12.17 -3.84 6.48
N ASN A 81 13.04 -4.42 7.31
CA ASN A 81 12.65 -5.41 8.33
C ASN A 81 12.04 -4.80 9.60
N SER A 82 12.13 -3.48 9.80
CA SER A 82 11.71 -2.79 11.03
C SER A 82 10.20 -2.51 11.07
N VAL A 83 9.54 -2.45 9.91
CA VAL A 83 8.12 -2.07 9.81
C VAL A 83 7.20 -3.28 10.03
N PHE A 84 7.61 -4.47 9.59
CA PHE A 84 6.86 -5.72 9.80
C PHE A 84 6.79 -6.11 11.28
N SER A 85 7.74 -5.70 12.13
CA SER A 85 7.69 -5.97 13.58
C SER A 85 6.70 -5.10 14.35
N LEU A 86 6.17 -4.02 13.76
CA LEU A 86 5.17 -3.16 14.42
C LEU A 86 3.74 -3.73 14.35
N PHE A 87 3.51 -4.75 13.52
CA PHE A 87 2.19 -5.34 13.27
C PHE A 87 2.13 -6.83 13.63
N ARG A 88 3.02 -7.32 14.51
CA ARG A 88 2.90 -8.62 15.18
C ARG A 88 2.37 -8.46 16.60
#